data_AF-A0A087DJN4-F1
#
_entry.id   AF-A0A087DJN4-F1
#
_cell.length_a   1.000
_cell.length_b   1.000
_cell.length_c   1.000
_cell.angle_alpha   90.00
_cell.angle_beta   90.00
_cell.angle_gamma   90.00
#
_symmetry.space_group_name_H-M   'P 1'
#
loop_
_entity.id
_entity.type
_entity.pdbx_description
1 polymer ?
#
loop_
_entity_poly.entity_id
_entity_poly.type
_entity_poly.pdbx_seq_one_letter_code
_entity_poly.pdbx_strand_id
1 'polypeptide(L)'
;MPTILRERDLPGPMSLGRLAAEGTITTLDDMESGYWSEHAATLYGRASIVHRIIPHSTAACALTAMWVWMGGEFPRTLDVLSRSHFRMRHFGHRVRAFTRKVTPRHLVTIGNLRVTDPTRTACDVASLHATAAHPNDYTERIVDLMDAYDFTPDDCATILDENPCMSTMPRTRACLSGVRRSYDHRHVDSRRIDRRHGDSRRVDDRRRVGVAP
;
A
#
# COMPACT_ATOMS: atom_id res chain seq x y z
N MET A 1 -11.07 -21.92 1.59
CA MET A 1 -10.04 -22.28 2.58
C MET A 1 -10.00 -21.22 3.68
N PRO A 2 -9.60 -21.55 4.92
CA PRO A 2 -9.44 -20.53 5.96
C PRO A 2 -8.36 -19.54 5.54
N THR A 3 -8.60 -18.24 5.75
CA THR A 3 -7.68 -17.18 5.33
C THR A 3 -6.38 -17.15 6.13
N ILE A 4 -6.45 -17.57 7.39
CA ILE A 4 -5.32 -17.76 8.29
C ILE A 4 -5.25 -19.22 8.67
N LEU A 5 -4.08 -19.81 8.50
CA LEU A 5 -3.73 -21.17 8.88
C LEU A 5 -2.95 -21.14 10.19
N ARG A 6 -3.28 -22.02 11.13
CA ARG A 6 -2.53 -22.21 12.37
C ARG A 6 -1.92 -23.59 12.40
N GLU A 7 -0.85 -23.76 13.17
CA GLU A 7 -0.18 -25.05 13.35
C GLU A 7 -1.16 -26.17 13.76
N ARG A 8 -2.09 -25.88 14.68
CA ARG A 8 -3.13 -26.82 15.13
C ARG A 8 -4.11 -27.28 14.04
N ASP A 9 -4.20 -26.54 12.94
CA ASP A 9 -5.06 -26.88 11.81
C ASP A 9 -4.38 -27.89 10.86
N LEU A 10 -3.12 -28.28 11.16
CA LEU A 10 -2.28 -29.15 10.35
C LEU A 10 -1.97 -30.48 11.06
N PRO A 11 -1.72 -31.57 10.30
CA PRO A 11 -1.53 -32.92 10.85
C PRO A 11 -0.19 -33.13 11.58
N GLY A 12 0.67 -32.12 11.70
CA GLY A 12 1.92 -32.19 12.44
C GLY A 12 2.64 -30.85 12.60
N PRO A 13 3.55 -30.73 13.59
CA PRO A 13 4.16 -29.45 13.99
C PRO A 13 5.11 -28.86 12.93
N MET A 14 5.67 -29.70 12.04
CA MET A 14 6.55 -29.21 10.96
C MET A 14 5.82 -28.84 9.67
N SER A 15 4.51 -29.11 9.58
CA SER A 15 3.75 -28.92 8.34
C SER A 15 3.73 -27.45 7.91
N LEU A 16 3.68 -26.51 8.86
CA LEU A 16 3.65 -25.08 8.56
C LEU A 16 4.99 -24.60 8.00
N GLY A 17 6.09 -24.99 8.64
CA GLY A 17 7.44 -24.68 8.15
C GLY A 17 7.71 -25.24 6.74
N ARG A 18 7.22 -26.46 6.45
CA ARG A 18 7.34 -27.04 5.11
C ARG A 18 6.52 -26.29 4.06
N LEU A 19 5.27 -25.94 4.37
CA LEU A 19 4.43 -25.14 3.46
C LEU A 19 5.03 -23.75 3.20
N ALA A 20 5.65 -23.15 4.21
CA ALA A 20 6.35 -21.88 4.09
C ALA A 20 7.61 -22.00 3.21
N ALA A 21 8.41 -23.06 3.40
CA ALA A 21 9.58 -23.34 2.58
C ALA A 21 9.23 -23.60 1.11
N GLU A 22 8.06 -24.18 0.84
CA GLU A 22 7.52 -24.38 -0.51
C GLU A 22 6.86 -23.11 -1.09
N GLY A 23 6.77 -22.02 -0.31
CA GLY A 23 6.17 -20.74 -0.74
C GLY A 23 4.65 -20.74 -0.79
N THR A 24 4.00 -21.84 -0.38
CA THR A 24 2.54 -22.00 -0.39
C THR A 24 1.85 -21.09 0.62
N ILE A 25 2.51 -20.83 1.75
CA ILE A 25 2.06 -19.88 2.77
C ILE A 25 3.15 -18.86 3.09
N THR A 26 2.74 -17.72 3.63
CA THR A 26 3.64 -16.76 4.27
C THR A 26 3.37 -16.75 5.77
N THR A 27 4.42 -16.84 6.58
CA THR A 27 4.31 -16.85 8.05
C THR A 27 4.05 -15.44 8.59
N LEU A 28 3.25 -15.34 9.66
CA LEU A 28 2.94 -14.08 10.34
C LEU A 28 3.78 -13.92 11.62
N ASP A 29 4.00 -15.01 12.34
CA ASP A 29 4.76 -15.08 13.58
C ASP A 29 5.87 -16.14 13.48
N ASP A 30 6.40 -16.57 14.62
CA ASP A 30 7.46 -17.57 14.77
C ASP A 30 6.97 -18.99 14.39
N MET A 31 6.37 -19.13 13.20
CA MET A 31 5.81 -20.36 12.59
C MET A 31 4.57 -20.96 13.28
N GLU A 32 3.85 -20.20 14.11
CA GLU A 32 2.59 -20.65 14.73
C GLU A 32 1.37 -20.39 13.81
N SER A 33 1.49 -19.39 12.92
CA SER A 33 0.46 -19.00 11.99
C SER A 33 0.99 -18.41 10.68
N GLY A 34 0.16 -18.51 9.64
CA GLY A 34 0.44 -17.94 8.33
C GLY A 34 -0.82 -17.75 7.51
N TYR A 35 -0.66 -17.17 6.32
CA TYR A 35 -1.74 -17.05 5.34
C TYR A 35 -1.32 -17.65 4.00
N TRP A 36 -2.30 -18.06 3.21
CA TRP A 36 -2.05 -18.61 1.88
C TRP A 36 -1.51 -17.54 0.93
N SER A 37 -0.41 -17.83 0.24
CA SER A 37 0.21 -16.92 -0.70
C SER A 37 -0.74 -16.54 -1.85
N GLU A 38 -1.61 -17.46 -2.26
CA GLU A 38 -2.68 -17.21 -3.26
C GLU A 38 -3.67 -16.11 -2.83
N HIS A 39 -4.01 -16.04 -1.54
CA HIS A 39 -4.88 -14.98 -1.04
C HIS A 39 -4.18 -13.63 -1.06
N ALA A 40 -2.88 -13.60 -0.75
CA ALA A 40 -2.11 -12.36 -0.81
C ALA A 40 -1.91 -11.81 -2.24
N ALA A 41 -2.07 -12.65 -3.27
CA ALA A 41 -1.98 -12.22 -4.65
C ALA A 41 -3.17 -11.32 -5.09
N THR A 42 -4.30 -11.35 -4.38
CA THR A 42 -5.51 -10.59 -4.76
C THR A 42 -5.84 -9.51 -3.75
N LEU A 43 -6.44 -8.40 -4.21
CA LEU A 43 -6.90 -7.32 -3.32
C LEU A 43 -7.88 -7.82 -2.25
N TYR A 44 -8.85 -8.63 -2.66
CA TYR A 44 -9.87 -9.17 -1.74
C TYR A 44 -9.28 -10.17 -0.74
N GLY A 45 -8.35 -11.03 -1.19
CA GLY A 45 -7.67 -11.96 -0.30
C GLY A 45 -6.79 -11.24 0.73
N ARG A 46 -6.03 -10.21 0.32
CA ARG A 46 -5.28 -9.35 1.25
C ARG A 46 -6.18 -8.64 2.25
N ALA A 47 -7.31 -8.11 1.81
CA ALA A 47 -8.28 -7.48 2.70
C ALA A 47 -8.84 -8.49 3.72
N SER A 48 -9.12 -9.72 3.28
CA SER A 48 -9.63 -10.80 4.14
C SER A 48 -8.60 -11.28 5.17
N ILE A 49 -7.31 -11.33 4.79
CA ILE A 49 -6.20 -11.62 5.71
C ILE A 49 -6.12 -10.51 6.76
N VAL A 50 -6.03 -9.25 6.34
CA VAL A 50 -5.89 -8.10 7.25
C VAL A 50 -7.08 -8.00 8.20
N HIS A 51 -8.31 -8.18 7.72
CA HIS A 51 -9.51 -8.18 8.55
C HIS A 51 -9.45 -9.20 9.70
N ARG A 52 -8.82 -10.36 9.47
CA ARG A 52 -8.74 -11.43 10.46
C ARG A 52 -7.68 -11.19 11.54
N ILE A 53 -6.65 -10.39 11.23
CA ILE A 53 -5.50 -10.18 12.11
C ILE A 53 -5.56 -8.88 12.90
N ILE A 54 -6.14 -7.82 12.34
CA ILE A 54 -6.23 -6.53 13.05
C ILE A 54 -7.27 -6.60 14.17
N PRO A 55 -7.17 -5.74 15.21
CA PRO A 55 -8.18 -5.69 16.25
C PRO A 55 -9.58 -5.35 15.69
N HIS A 56 -10.61 -5.92 16.31
CA HIS A 56 -12.00 -5.67 15.93
C HIS A 56 -12.37 -4.19 15.97
N SER A 57 -13.30 -3.79 15.11
CA SER A 57 -13.84 -2.42 15.02
C SER A 57 -12.78 -1.35 14.74
N THR A 58 -11.65 -1.73 14.14
CA THR A 58 -10.62 -0.81 13.64
C THR A 58 -10.66 -0.71 12.11
N ALA A 59 -9.98 0.29 11.57
CA ALA A 59 -9.73 0.39 10.13
C ALA A 59 -8.23 0.33 9.84
N ALA A 60 -7.82 -0.39 8.80
CA ALA A 60 -6.42 -0.45 8.37
C ALA A 60 -5.98 0.89 7.75
N CYS A 61 -4.73 1.30 8.01
CA CYS A 61 -4.14 2.53 7.47
C CYS A 61 -2.63 2.37 7.23
N ALA A 62 -1.97 3.42 6.72
CA ALA A 62 -0.51 3.48 6.52
C ALA A 62 0.06 2.19 5.87
N LEU A 63 1.07 1.54 6.48
CA LEU A 63 1.73 0.39 5.83
C LEU A 63 0.84 -0.85 5.74
N THR A 64 -0.12 -1.02 6.65
CA THR A 64 -1.11 -2.11 6.56
C THR A 64 -2.06 -1.89 5.41
N ALA A 65 -2.57 -0.67 5.23
CA ALA A 65 -3.39 -0.33 4.06
C ALA A 65 -2.58 -0.43 2.75
N MET A 66 -1.32 0.05 2.76
CA MET A 66 -0.42 -0.05 1.60
C MET A 66 -0.24 -1.51 1.16
N TRP A 67 -0.04 -2.43 2.11
CA TRP A 67 0.02 -3.86 1.79
C TRP A 67 -1.30 -4.38 1.22
N VAL A 68 -2.46 -3.96 1.74
CA VAL A 68 -3.76 -4.34 1.14
C VAL A 68 -3.85 -3.87 -0.31
N TRP A 69 -3.45 -2.64 -0.62
CA TRP A 69 -3.56 -2.11 -1.98
C TRP A 69 -2.54 -2.71 -2.96
N MET A 70 -1.28 -2.87 -2.55
CA MET A 70 -0.16 -3.19 -3.44
C MET A 70 0.44 -4.58 -3.23
N GLY A 71 0.15 -5.25 -2.11
CA GLY A 71 0.86 -6.47 -1.71
C GLY A 71 2.32 -6.20 -1.34
N GLY A 72 3.18 -7.17 -1.64
CA GLY A 72 4.61 -7.18 -1.29
C GLY A 72 4.89 -7.78 0.09
N GLU A 73 6.03 -7.41 0.68
CA GLU A 73 6.42 -7.87 2.02
C GLU A 73 5.37 -7.48 3.06
N PHE A 74 4.97 -8.45 3.89
CA PHE A 74 4.00 -8.23 4.94
C PHE A 74 4.54 -7.24 5.99
N PRO A 75 3.75 -6.25 6.43
CA PRO A 75 4.27 -5.20 7.30
C PRO A 75 4.59 -5.74 8.70
N ARG A 76 5.75 -5.31 9.25
CA ARG A 76 6.18 -5.68 10.61
C ARG A 76 5.27 -5.15 11.73
N THR A 77 4.44 -4.16 11.44
CA THR A 77 3.50 -3.52 12.37
C THR A 77 2.13 -3.44 11.73
N LEU A 78 1.08 -3.69 12.50
CA LEU A 78 -0.31 -3.49 12.09
C LEU A 78 -0.74 -2.07 12.40
N ASP A 79 -0.77 -1.22 11.39
CA ASP A 79 -1.16 0.17 11.45
C ASP A 79 -2.69 0.30 11.32
N VAL A 80 -3.33 0.79 12.38
CA VAL A 80 -4.80 0.89 12.46
C VAL A 80 -5.27 2.27 12.93
N LEU A 81 -6.44 2.69 12.46
CA LEU A 81 -7.17 3.82 13.02
C LEU A 81 -7.97 3.35 14.22
N SER A 82 -7.63 3.85 15.41
CA SER A 82 -8.33 3.53 16.65
C SER A 82 -8.02 4.56 17.73
N ARG A 83 -8.97 4.74 18.66
CA ARG A 83 -8.75 5.48 19.91
C ARG A 83 -8.22 4.60 21.04
N SER A 84 -8.26 3.28 20.85
CA SER A 84 -7.80 2.32 21.84
C SER A 84 -6.29 2.14 21.79
N HIS A 85 -5.70 1.86 22.95
CA HIS A 85 -4.31 1.44 23.06
C HIS A 85 -4.22 -0.09 23.02
N PHE A 86 -3.36 -0.61 22.15
CA PHE A 86 -3.13 -2.05 22.02
C PHE A 86 -1.74 -2.39 22.57
N ARG A 87 -1.70 -3.17 23.66
CA ARG A 87 -0.44 -3.63 24.27
C ARG A 87 -0.05 -5.05 23.85
N MET A 88 -1.02 -5.86 23.43
CA MET A 88 -0.78 -7.24 22.99
C MET A 88 -0.36 -7.27 21.52
N ARG A 89 0.42 -8.29 21.17
CA ARG A 89 0.72 -8.62 19.78
C ARG A 89 -0.47 -9.35 19.16
N HIS A 90 -0.69 -9.11 17.87
CA HIS A 90 -1.70 -9.78 17.06
C HIS A 90 -0.98 -10.60 16.00
N PHE A 91 -1.04 -11.93 16.11
CA PHE A 91 -0.32 -12.85 15.22
C PHE A 91 1.18 -12.48 15.10
N GLY A 92 1.86 -12.32 16.23
CA GLY A 92 3.27 -11.89 16.29
C GLY A 92 3.52 -10.39 16.05
N HIS A 93 2.60 -9.65 15.44
CA HIS A 93 2.81 -8.25 15.08
C HIS A 93 2.41 -7.28 16.19
N ARG A 94 3.19 -6.20 16.37
CA ARG A 94 2.77 -5.06 17.19
C ARG A 94 1.66 -4.30 16.46
N VAL A 95 0.71 -3.76 17.20
CA VAL A 95 -0.33 -2.88 16.68
C VAL A 95 0.05 -1.43 16.96
N ARG A 96 0.02 -0.58 15.92
CA ARG A 96 0.21 0.86 16.03
C ARG A 96 -1.12 1.56 15.74
N ALA A 97 -1.71 2.13 16.78
CA ALA A 97 -2.96 2.87 16.66
C ALA A 97 -2.70 4.35 16.35
N PHE A 98 -3.36 4.85 15.32
CA PHE A 98 -3.43 6.27 14.99
C PHE A 98 -4.79 6.82 15.41
N THR A 99 -4.77 7.91 16.18
CA THR A 99 -5.97 8.58 16.73
C THR A 99 -6.49 9.71 15.83
N ARG A 100 -5.90 9.90 14.64
CA ARG A 100 -6.24 10.99 13.72
C ARG A 100 -7.65 10.85 13.18
N LYS A 101 -8.35 11.98 13.02
CA LYS A 101 -9.65 12.02 12.37
C LYS A 101 -9.46 11.75 10.87
N VAL A 102 -10.22 10.80 10.35
CA VAL A 102 -10.30 10.50 8.93
C VAL A 102 -11.75 10.71 8.52
N THR A 103 -11.98 11.59 7.55
CA THR A 103 -13.33 11.81 7.03
C THR A 103 -13.84 10.51 6.39
N PRO A 104 -15.13 10.17 6.51
CA PRO A 104 -15.67 8.92 5.96
C PRO A 104 -15.39 8.72 4.47
N ARG A 105 -15.31 9.80 3.67
CA ARG A 105 -14.94 9.72 2.24
C ARG A 105 -13.56 9.14 1.97
N HIS A 106 -12.67 9.16 2.97
CA HIS A 106 -11.32 8.60 2.87
C HIS A 106 -11.20 7.19 3.43
N LEU A 107 -12.34 6.56 3.71
CA LEU A 107 -12.44 5.19 4.16
C LEU A 107 -13.30 4.41 3.16
N VAL A 108 -12.75 3.31 2.68
CA VAL A 108 -13.44 2.37 1.82
C VAL A 108 -13.58 1.03 2.52
N THR A 109 -14.49 0.20 2.03
CA THR A 109 -14.72 -1.14 2.55
C THR A 109 -14.41 -2.17 1.47
N ILE A 110 -13.51 -3.09 1.76
CA ILE A 110 -13.13 -4.21 0.87
C ILE A 110 -13.50 -5.50 1.59
N GLY A 111 -14.57 -6.16 1.14
CA GLY A 111 -15.18 -7.25 1.90
C GLY A 111 -15.62 -6.75 3.28
N ASN A 112 -15.06 -7.30 4.34
CA ASN A 112 -15.34 -6.89 5.73
C ASN A 112 -14.29 -5.92 6.30
N LEU A 113 -13.25 -5.59 5.54
CA LEU A 113 -12.20 -4.69 5.99
C LEU A 113 -12.56 -3.23 5.71
N ARG A 114 -12.55 -2.39 6.74
CA ARG A 114 -12.46 -0.94 6.58
C ARG A 114 -11.00 -0.54 6.42
N VAL A 115 -10.68 0.24 5.39
CA VAL A 115 -9.31 0.65 5.06
C VAL A 115 -9.29 2.07 4.51
N THR A 116 -8.20 2.80 4.71
CA THR A 116 -8.01 4.10 4.04
C THR A 116 -7.93 3.94 2.53
N ASP A 117 -8.54 4.85 1.78
CA ASP A 117 -8.43 4.87 0.31
C ASP A 117 -6.95 5.01 -0.15
N PRO A 118 -6.61 4.70 -1.42
CA PRO A 118 -5.24 4.79 -1.91
C PRO A 118 -4.57 6.16 -1.71
N THR A 119 -5.26 7.25 -2.02
CA THR A 119 -4.74 8.62 -1.85
C THR A 119 -4.44 8.91 -0.38
N ARG A 120 -5.35 8.58 0.52
CA ARG A 120 -5.14 8.75 1.97
C ARG A 120 -4.03 7.85 2.49
N THR A 121 -3.94 6.62 1.98
CA THR A 121 -2.89 5.66 2.34
C THR A 121 -1.51 6.21 2.00
N ALA A 122 -1.33 6.80 0.82
CA ALA A 122 -0.10 7.48 0.44
C ALA A 122 0.28 8.58 1.45
N CYS A 123 -0.67 9.44 1.84
CA CYS A 123 -0.42 10.50 2.81
C CYS A 123 -0.07 9.98 4.20
N ASP A 124 -0.73 8.90 4.62
CA ASP A 124 -0.48 8.25 5.89
C ASP A 124 0.94 7.65 5.95
N VAL A 125 1.39 7.01 4.86
CA VAL A 125 2.76 6.47 4.74
C VAL A 125 3.79 7.59 4.68
N ALA A 126 3.57 8.63 3.85
CA ALA A 126 4.45 9.80 3.78
C ALA A 126 4.60 10.47 5.15
N SER A 127 3.50 10.62 5.89
CA SER A 127 3.51 11.19 7.24
C SER A 127 4.24 10.32 8.25
N LEU A 128 4.07 8.99 8.17
CA LEU A 128 4.73 8.05 9.07
C LEU A 128 6.25 8.06 8.89
N HIS A 129 6.71 8.17 7.65
CA HIS A 129 8.13 8.13 7.31
C HIS A 129 8.80 9.50 7.19
N ALA A 130 8.03 10.58 7.39
CA ALA A 130 8.54 11.96 7.45
C ALA A 130 9.63 12.16 8.52
N THR A 131 9.67 11.32 9.55
CA THR A 131 10.67 11.36 10.62
C THR A 131 11.63 10.17 10.61
N ALA A 132 11.56 9.30 9.59
CA ALA A 132 12.47 8.16 9.47
C ALA A 132 13.87 8.64 9.08
N ALA A 133 14.90 7.88 9.47
CA ALA A 133 16.29 8.15 9.07
C ALA A 133 16.49 8.08 7.55
N HIS A 134 15.68 7.24 6.87
CA HIS A 134 15.69 7.04 5.42
C HIS A 134 14.27 7.26 4.86
N PRO A 135 13.83 8.53 4.72
CA PRO A 135 12.46 8.84 4.29
C PRO A 135 12.19 8.44 2.83
N ASN A 136 13.23 8.18 2.03
CA ASN A 136 13.13 7.83 0.61
C ASN A 136 12.76 6.36 0.34
N ASP A 137 12.89 5.46 1.32
CA ASP A 137 12.67 4.02 1.12
C ASP A 137 11.23 3.68 0.70
N TYR A 138 10.29 4.59 0.99
CA TYR A 138 8.87 4.43 0.67
C TYR A 138 8.42 5.32 -0.49
N THR A 139 9.29 6.17 -1.02
CA THR A 139 8.97 7.08 -2.12
C THR A 139 8.46 6.31 -3.33
N GLU A 140 9.23 5.33 -3.82
CA GLU A 140 8.85 4.56 -4.99
C GLU A 140 7.55 3.77 -4.77
N ARG A 141 7.36 3.18 -3.58
CA ARG A 141 6.10 2.49 -3.25
C ARG A 141 4.87 3.42 -3.26
N ILE A 142 5.05 4.67 -2.84
CA ILE A 142 3.99 5.67 -2.90
C ILE A 142 3.70 6.05 -4.37
N VAL A 143 4.74 6.23 -5.19
CA VAL A 143 4.57 6.52 -6.62
C VAL A 143 3.91 5.33 -7.35
N ASP A 144 4.28 4.09 -7.03
CA ASP A 144 3.64 2.90 -7.59
C ASP A 144 2.15 2.83 -7.23
N LEU A 145 1.79 3.22 -5.99
CA LEU A 145 0.39 3.32 -5.57
C LEU A 145 -0.36 4.43 -6.34
N MET A 146 0.29 5.59 -6.54
CA MET A 146 -0.25 6.70 -7.34
C MET A 146 -0.53 6.26 -8.78
N ASP A 147 0.41 5.56 -9.40
CA ASP A 147 0.27 5.04 -10.77
C ASP A 147 -0.84 3.98 -10.86
N ALA A 148 -0.91 3.07 -9.88
CA ALA A 148 -1.87 1.97 -9.90
C ALA A 148 -3.33 2.41 -9.68
N TYR A 149 -3.55 3.52 -8.97
CA TYR A 149 -4.90 4.00 -8.61
C TYR A 149 -5.21 5.40 -9.14
N ASP A 150 -4.41 5.90 -10.09
CA ASP A 150 -4.63 7.13 -10.86
C ASP A 150 -4.90 8.37 -9.98
N PHE A 151 -3.95 8.67 -9.09
CA PHE A 151 -3.97 9.91 -8.32
C PHE A 151 -2.57 10.53 -8.25
N THR A 152 -2.51 11.79 -7.84
CA THR A 152 -1.31 12.61 -7.91
C THR A 152 -0.78 13.00 -6.52
N PRO A 153 0.48 13.47 -6.42
CA PRO A 153 0.99 14.07 -5.20
C PRO A 153 0.15 15.26 -4.68
N ASP A 154 -0.50 16.00 -5.59
CA ASP A 154 -1.29 17.19 -5.24
C ASP A 154 -2.64 16.80 -4.58
N ASP A 155 -3.22 15.65 -4.95
CA ASP A 155 -4.39 15.08 -4.26
C ASP A 155 -4.05 14.74 -2.81
N CYS A 156 -2.86 14.19 -2.57
CA CYS A 156 -2.40 13.91 -1.22
C CYS A 156 -2.12 15.19 -0.41
N ALA A 157 -1.53 16.21 -1.04
CA ALA A 157 -1.30 17.51 -0.40
C ALA A 157 -2.63 18.14 0.06
N THR A 158 -3.68 18.04 -0.75
CA THR A 158 -5.03 18.52 -0.42
C THR A 158 -5.57 17.86 0.86
N ILE A 159 -5.41 16.54 1.01
CA ILE A 159 -5.83 15.82 2.23
C ILE A 159 -5.08 16.29 3.49
N LEU A 160 -3.79 16.62 3.34
CA LEU A 160 -3.00 17.14 4.45
C LEU A 160 -3.42 18.55 4.85
N ASP A 161 -3.76 19.39 3.87
CA ASP A 161 -4.20 20.77 4.07
C ASP A 161 -5.54 20.84 4.83
N GLU A 162 -6.37 19.81 4.73
CA GLU A 162 -7.59 19.65 5.53
C GLU A 162 -7.33 19.36 7.02
N ASN A 163 -6.09 19.03 7.38
CA ASN A 163 -5.69 18.71 8.75
C ASN A 163 -4.41 19.48 9.16
N PRO A 164 -4.40 20.82 9.09
CA PRO A 164 -3.18 21.63 9.11
C PRO A 164 -2.43 21.61 10.46
N CYS A 165 -3.10 21.21 11.55
CA CYS A 165 -2.54 21.21 12.90
C CYS A 165 -1.75 19.94 13.26
N MET A 166 -1.48 19.01 12.32
CA MET A 166 -0.64 17.85 12.65
C MET A 166 0.81 18.29 12.90
N SER A 167 1.38 17.92 14.04
CA SER A 167 2.74 18.32 14.46
C SER A 167 3.85 17.89 13.49
N THR A 168 3.59 16.88 12.66
CA THR A 168 4.53 16.37 11.65
C THR A 168 4.46 17.09 10.31
N MET A 169 3.53 18.06 10.13
CA MET A 169 3.22 18.69 8.83
C MET A 169 4.42 19.18 8.04
N PRO A 170 5.37 19.97 8.60
CA PRO A 170 6.50 20.46 7.83
C PRO A 170 7.36 19.33 7.26
N ARG A 171 7.55 18.27 8.04
CA ARG A 171 8.34 17.09 7.63
C ARG A 171 7.57 16.24 6.62
N THR A 172 6.27 16.07 6.82
CA THR A 172 5.40 15.38 5.85
C THR A 172 5.45 16.08 4.49
N ARG A 173 5.38 17.42 4.45
CA ARG A 173 5.53 18.19 3.21
C ARG A 173 6.90 17.97 2.57
N ALA A 174 7.98 17.97 3.34
CA ALA A 174 9.32 17.70 2.82
C ALA A 174 9.42 16.30 2.19
N CYS A 175 8.83 15.28 2.82
CA CYS A 175 8.74 13.93 2.27
C CYS A 175 7.92 13.90 0.98
N LEU A 176 6.75 14.53 0.95
CA LEU A 176 5.93 14.63 -0.26
C LEU A 176 6.60 15.37 -1.40
N SER A 177 7.43 16.38 -1.13
CA SER A 177 8.24 17.03 -2.17
C SER A 177 9.22 16.04 -2.82
N GLY A 178 9.73 15.06 -2.07
CA GLY A 178 10.52 13.95 -2.62
C GLY A 178 9.70 13.04 -3.52
N VAL A 179 8.51 12.66 -3.06
CA VAL A 179 7.54 11.87 -3.84
C VAL A 179 7.17 12.58 -5.14
N ARG A 180 6.87 13.88 -5.09
CA ARG A 180 6.51 14.69 -6.25
C ARG A 180 7.62 14.70 -7.30
N ARG A 181 8.89 14.86 -6.87
CA ARG A 181 10.03 14.80 -7.79
C ARG A 181 10.16 13.44 -8.48
N SER A 182 9.99 12.33 -7.75
CA SER A 182 10.05 10.99 -8.34
C SER A 182 8.88 10.75 -9.30
N TYR A 183 7.67 11.12 -8.89
CA TYR A 183 6.46 11.05 -9.73
C TYR A 183 6.63 11.84 -11.03
N ASP A 184 7.05 13.11 -10.94
CA ASP A 184 7.25 13.97 -12.11
C ASP A 184 8.33 13.41 -13.03
N HIS A 185 9.44 12.90 -12.50
CA HIS A 185 10.51 12.30 -13.29
C HIS A 185 9.98 11.10 -14.11
N ARG A 186 9.24 10.19 -13.45
CA ARG A 186 8.64 9.01 -14.08
C ARG A 186 7.63 9.37 -15.18
N HIS A 187 6.79 10.38 -14.95
CA HIS A 187 5.72 10.78 -15.89
C HIS A 187 6.19 11.72 -17.00
N VAL A 188 7.25 12.50 -16.80
CA VAL A 188 7.88 13.31 -17.86
C VAL A 188 8.51 12.40 -18.92
N ASP A 189 9.15 11.31 -18.50
CA ASP A 189 9.78 10.35 -19.42
C ASP A 189 8.74 9.59 -20.25
N SER A 190 7.65 9.14 -19.63
CA SER A 190 6.51 8.52 -20.34
C SER A 190 5.91 9.46 -21.40
N ARG A 191 5.66 10.73 -21.05
CA ARG A 191 5.12 11.74 -21.99
C ARG A 191 6.10 12.08 -23.12
N ARG A 192 7.41 11.99 -22.90
CA ARG A 192 8.43 12.19 -23.95
C ARG A 192 8.51 11.01 -24.92
N ILE A 193 8.36 9.78 -24.42
CA ILE A 193 8.35 8.56 -25.25
C ILE A 193 7.10 8.52 -26.14
N ASP A 194 5.93 8.85 -25.60
CA ASP A 194 4.67 8.89 -26.37
C ASP A 194 4.70 9.94 -27.48
N ARG A 195 5.28 11.13 -27.21
CA ARG A 195 5.47 12.16 -28.24
C ARG A 195 6.40 11.70 -29.36
N ARG A 196 7.49 10.99 -29.05
CA ARG A 196 8.39 10.44 -30.08
C ARG A 196 7.72 9.35 -30.92
N HIS A 197 6.97 8.45 -30.31
CA HIS A 197 6.23 7.41 -31.04
C HIS A 197 5.06 7.97 -31.87
N GLY A 198 4.37 8.99 -31.37
CA GLY A 198 3.33 9.71 -32.12
C GLY A 198 3.87 10.44 -33.35
N ASP A 199 5.09 11.00 -33.26
CA ASP A 199 5.74 11.68 -34.39
C ASP A 199 6.27 10.67 -35.42
N SER A 200 6.86 9.55 -34.99
CA SER A 200 7.29 8.48 -35.90
C SER A 200 6.13 7.85 -36.68
N ARG A 201 4.96 7.64 -36.04
CA ARG A 201 3.76 7.14 -36.75
C ARG A 201 3.22 8.16 -37.77
N ARG A 202 3.27 9.47 -37.46
CA ARG A 202 2.86 10.52 -38.41
C ARG A 202 3.81 10.66 -39.60
N VAL A 203 5.11 10.43 -39.41
CA VAL A 203 6.10 10.44 -40.49
C VAL A 203 5.93 9.23 -41.43
N ASP A 204 5.61 8.06 -40.89
CA ASP A 204 5.42 6.84 -41.68
C ASP A 204 4.12 6.88 -42.50
N ASP A 205 3.06 7.47 -41.95
CA ASP A 205 1.79 7.68 -42.65
C ASP A 205 1.93 8.71 -43.80
N ARG A 206 2.73 9.76 -43.59
CA ARG A 206 3.07 10.73 -44.66
C ARG A 206 3.93 10.13 -45.77
N ARG A 207 4.74 9.10 -45.49
CA ARG A 207 5.52 8.39 -46.53
C ARG A 207 4.67 7.41 -47.34
N ARG A 208 3.61 6.84 -46.77
CA ARG A 208 2.69 5.94 -47.49
C ARG A 208 1.72 6.65 -48.42
N VAL A 209 1.36 7.91 -48.14
CA VAL A 209 0.44 8.70 -48.99
C VAL A 209 1.16 9.34 -50.20
N GLY A 210 2.49 9.28 -50.26
CA GLY A 210 3.31 9.91 -51.31
C GLY A 210 3.77 8.99 -52.45
N VAL A 211 3.28 7.75 -52.57
CA VAL A 211 3.69 6.84 -53.66
C VAL A 211 2.48 6.13 -54.27
N ALA A 212 1.91 6.75 -55.30
CA ALA A 212 1.20 6.10 -56.41
C ALA A 212 1.09 7.12 -57.57
N PRO A 213 1.12 6.65 -58.83
CA PRO A 213 1.90 7.21 -59.94
C PRO A 213 1.35 8.47 -60.61
#